data_AF-A0A416C3P3-F1
#
_entry.id   AF-A0A416C3P3-F1
#
_cell.length_a   1.000
_cell.length_b   1.000
_cell.length_c   1.000
_cell.angle_alpha   90.00
_cell.angle_beta   90.00
_cell.angle_gamma   90.00
#
_symmetry.space_group_name_H-M   'P 1'
#
loop_
_entity.id
_entity.type
_entity.pdbx_description
1 polymer ?
#
loop_
_entity_poly.entity_id
_entity_poly.type
_entity_poly.pdbx_seq_one_letter_code
_entity_poly.pdbx_strand_id
1 'polypeptide(L)'
;MTSDNITVIMKPTNQCNLRCKYCYHADNGYDKEKMTDQVLEKAIAVTAPFFKRVEYNWHGGEPLIMGLDFYERVLYYQKKYRQGPEHHIINTMQTNGTLITQETAEFIKKYGFGIGLSFDGPFNDQTRGKTDYTLNAYDLLKQIDKRHGTISVIGAHNIHNLIDIYKYFNEKKTYINILMKKIYHLSFHLCLIQERLKIIANYYLPILLNMQIKYVNYLITG
;
A
#
# COMPACT_ATOMS: atom_id res chain seq x y z
N MET A 1 -16.02 -11.33 22.21
CA MET A 1 -16.38 -11.56 20.80
C MET A 1 -15.11 -11.37 19.99
N THR A 2 -14.48 -12.45 19.55
CA THR A 2 -13.31 -12.38 18.66
C THR A 2 -13.78 -11.84 17.31
N SER A 3 -13.07 -10.85 16.76
CA SER A 3 -13.35 -10.31 15.43
C SER A 3 -13.39 -11.45 14.40
N ASP A 4 -14.47 -11.58 13.64
CA ASP A 4 -14.61 -12.57 12.55
C ASP A 4 -13.64 -12.30 11.37
N ASN A 5 -12.92 -11.18 11.42
CA ASN A 5 -12.02 -10.69 10.38
C ASN A 5 -10.62 -10.42 10.95
N ILE A 6 -9.58 -10.72 10.17
CA ILE A 6 -8.19 -10.32 10.45
C ILE A 6 -7.53 -9.73 9.21
N THR A 7 -6.63 -8.76 9.41
CA THR A 7 -5.65 -8.34 8.41
C THR A 7 -4.26 -8.71 8.91
N VAL A 8 -3.52 -9.46 8.10
CA VAL A 8 -2.16 -9.92 8.38
C VAL A 8 -1.21 -9.18 7.45
N ILE A 9 -0.30 -8.39 8.00
CA ILE A 9 0.74 -7.73 7.22
C ILE A 9 1.90 -8.71 7.06
N MET A 10 2.11 -9.20 5.83
CA MET A 10 3.13 -10.17 5.48
C MET A 10 4.33 -9.45 4.89
N LYS A 11 5.52 -9.61 5.49
CA LYS A 11 6.78 -9.09 4.97
C LYS A 11 7.64 -10.25 4.48
N PRO A 12 7.50 -10.71 3.22
CA PRO A 12 8.26 -11.85 2.73
C PRO A 12 9.74 -11.52 2.50
N THR A 13 10.12 -10.24 2.46
CA THR A 13 11.52 -9.81 2.39
C THR A 13 11.67 -8.37 2.89
N ASN A 14 12.84 -8.03 3.43
CA ASN A 14 13.26 -6.64 3.65
C ASN A 14 14.01 -6.05 2.44
N GLN A 15 14.36 -6.88 1.45
CA GLN A 15 15.03 -6.44 0.24
C GLN A 15 14.13 -5.46 -0.52
N CYS A 16 14.71 -4.33 -0.95
CA CYS A 16 14.03 -3.36 -1.81
C CYS A 16 14.98 -2.90 -2.90
N ASN A 17 14.44 -2.62 -4.08
CA ASN A 17 15.18 -2.07 -5.22
C ASN A 17 15.17 -0.53 -5.27
N LEU A 18 14.51 0.14 -4.33
CA LEU A 18 14.56 1.60 -4.14
C LEU A 18 15.17 1.98 -2.78
N ARG A 19 15.52 3.26 -2.63
CA ARG A 19 16.06 3.87 -1.40
C ARG A 19 15.33 5.18 -1.10
N CYS A 20 14.01 5.10 -0.86
CA CYS A 20 13.18 6.29 -0.66
C CYS A 20 13.67 7.10 0.55
N LYS A 21 13.71 8.43 0.43
CA LYS A 21 14.29 9.33 1.44
C LYS A 21 13.65 9.23 2.82
N TYR A 22 12.38 8.86 2.90
CA TYR A 22 11.62 8.77 4.15
C TYR A 22 11.32 7.32 4.57
N CYS A 23 11.91 6.33 3.89
CA CYS A 23 11.58 4.92 4.10
C CYS A 23 11.84 4.49 5.54
N TYR A 24 10.84 3.91 6.20
CA TYR A 24 10.99 3.39 7.57
C TYR A 24 11.86 2.12 7.63
N HIS A 25 12.11 1.45 6.50
CA HIS A 25 13.06 0.33 6.43
C HIS A 25 14.52 0.78 6.44
N ALA A 26 14.81 2.07 6.21
CA ALA A 26 16.20 2.54 6.16
C ALA A 26 16.94 2.25 7.48
N ASP A 27 16.25 2.36 8.62
CA ASP A 27 16.84 2.14 9.95
C ASP A 27 17.00 0.65 10.29
N ASN A 28 16.17 -0.23 9.72
CA ASN A 28 16.20 -1.67 9.95
C ASN A 28 17.04 -2.45 8.91
N GLY A 29 17.51 -1.77 7.87
CA GLY A 29 18.28 -2.35 6.79
C GLY A 29 17.45 -2.93 5.63
N TYR A 30 18.11 -3.06 4.48
CA TYR A 30 17.59 -3.71 3.27
C TYR A 30 18.33 -5.04 3.05
N ASP A 31 18.29 -5.91 4.06
CA ASP A 31 18.90 -7.23 3.96
C ASP A 31 18.29 -8.05 2.81
N LYS A 32 18.93 -9.18 2.48
CA LYS A 32 18.49 -10.10 1.43
C LYS A 32 17.70 -11.28 1.99
N GLU A 33 17.26 -11.21 3.25
CA GLU A 33 16.48 -12.29 3.84
C GLU A 33 15.14 -12.41 3.12
N LYS A 34 14.75 -13.66 2.90
CA LYS A 34 13.52 -14.03 2.24
C LYS A 34 12.80 -15.05 3.09
N MET A 35 11.49 -14.88 3.19
CA MET A 35 10.60 -15.82 3.84
C MET A 35 10.75 -17.18 3.17
N THR A 36 11.08 -18.19 3.97
CA THR A 36 11.16 -19.57 3.50
C THR A 36 9.76 -20.13 3.31
N ASP A 37 9.68 -21.19 2.51
CA ASP A 37 8.42 -21.89 2.24
C ASP A 37 7.78 -22.45 3.53
N GLN A 38 8.61 -22.97 4.44
CA GLN A 38 8.16 -23.44 5.75
C GLN A 38 7.52 -22.32 6.60
N VAL A 39 8.11 -21.11 6.58
CA VAL A 39 7.55 -19.96 7.29
C VAL A 39 6.25 -19.49 6.64
N LEU A 40 6.21 -19.45 5.31
CA LEU A 40 5.01 -19.09 4.55
C LEU A 40 3.85 -20.03 4.87
N GLU A 41 4.07 -21.35 4.75
CA GLU A 41 3.04 -22.35 5.03
C GLU A 41 2.55 -22.23 6.47
N LYS A 42 3.47 -22.14 7.43
CA LYS A 42 3.11 -22.04 8.86
C LYS A 42 2.32 -20.77 9.14
N ALA A 43 2.70 -19.62 8.57
CA ALA A 43 1.99 -18.36 8.74
C ALA A 43 0.55 -18.45 8.22
N ILE A 44 0.35 -19.04 7.04
CA ILE A 44 -1.00 -19.23 6.47
C ILE A 44 -1.79 -20.27 7.27
N ALA A 45 -1.17 -21.36 7.70
CA ALA A 45 -1.82 -22.42 8.47
C ALA A 45 -2.37 -21.93 9.82
N VAL A 46 -1.68 -21.00 10.47
CA VAL A 46 -2.09 -20.45 11.79
C VAL A 46 -3.01 -19.24 11.69
N THR A 47 -3.17 -18.64 10.51
CA THR A 47 -4.01 -17.45 10.33
C THR A 47 -5.23 -17.69 9.46
N ALA A 48 -5.14 -18.50 8.40
CA ALA A 48 -6.28 -18.73 7.50
C ALA A 48 -7.47 -19.40 8.21
N PRO A 49 -7.33 -20.56 8.88
CA PRO A 49 -8.49 -21.34 9.33
C PRO A 49 -9.37 -20.71 10.42
N PHE A 50 -8.84 -19.71 11.13
CA PHE A 50 -9.43 -19.23 12.38
C PHE A 50 -10.36 -18.02 12.22
N PHE A 51 -10.46 -17.47 11.01
CA PHE A 51 -11.29 -16.29 10.73
C PHE A 51 -12.16 -16.54 9.50
N LYS A 52 -13.36 -15.94 9.46
CA LYS A 52 -14.22 -16.02 8.28
C LYS A 52 -13.66 -15.22 7.11
N ARG A 53 -12.97 -14.11 7.43
CA ARG A 53 -12.31 -13.26 6.45
C ARG A 53 -10.87 -12.97 6.87
N VAL A 54 -9.94 -13.23 5.96
CA VAL A 54 -8.51 -13.01 6.16
C VAL A 54 -7.99 -12.16 5.02
N GLU A 55 -7.48 -10.98 5.32
CA GLU A 55 -6.75 -10.16 4.36
C GLU A 55 -5.24 -10.30 4.60
N TYR A 56 -4.51 -10.80 3.62
CA TYR A 56 -3.05 -10.77 3.60
C TYR A 56 -2.59 -9.53 2.85
N ASN A 57 -1.97 -8.59 3.56
CA ASN A 57 -1.35 -7.41 2.99
C ASN A 57 0.16 -7.69 2.79
N TRP A 58 0.55 -7.93 1.55
CA TRP A 58 1.93 -8.17 1.14
C TRP A 58 2.70 -6.85 1.11
N HIS A 59 3.61 -6.72 2.06
CA HIS A 59 4.41 -5.53 2.34
C HIS A 59 5.91 -5.91 2.40
N GLY A 60 6.75 -5.08 3.00
CA GLY A 60 8.17 -5.37 3.23
C GLY A 60 9.05 -4.28 2.64
N GLY A 61 10.22 -4.67 2.14
CA GLY A 61 11.00 -3.84 1.24
C GLY A 61 10.24 -3.62 -0.08
N GLU A 62 10.47 -4.47 -1.08
CA GLU A 62 9.62 -4.56 -2.28
C GLU A 62 9.11 -6.00 -2.44
N PRO A 63 7.81 -6.26 -2.21
CA PRO A 63 7.26 -7.61 -2.23
C PRO A 63 7.46 -8.34 -3.58
N LEU A 64 7.41 -7.64 -4.72
CA LEU A 64 7.58 -8.26 -6.04
C LEU A 64 8.99 -8.84 -6.27
N ILE A 65 9.99 -8.54 -5.44
CA ILE A 65 11.31 -9.20 -5.47
C ILE A 65 11.22 -10.71 -5.18
N MET A 66 10.13 -11.17 -4.56
CA MET A 66 9.90 -12.59 -4.33
C MET A 66 9.57 -13.36 -5.61
N GLY A 67 9.16 -12.67 -6.69
CA GLY A 67 8.77 -13.28 -7.96
C GLY A 67 7.37 -13.92 -7.92
N LEU A 68 6.81 -14.19 -9.10
CA LEU A 68 5.45 -14.75 -9.23
C LEU A 68 5.34 -16.16 -8.66
N ASP A 69 6.38 -17.00 -8.79
CA ASP A 69 6.43 -18.36 -8.21
C ASP A 69 6.16 -18.36 -6.70
N PHE A 70 6.62 -17.33 -5.98
CA PHE A 70 6.31 -17.19 -4.55
C PHE A 70 4.82 -16.97 -4.32
N TYR A 71 4.18 -16.11 -5.12
CA TYR A 71 2.75 -15.84 -5.01
C TYR A 71 1.89 -17.00 -5.48
N GLU A 72 2.37 -17.84 -6.39
CA GLU A 72 1.73 -19.12 -6.71
C GLU A 72 1.72 -20.06 -5.51
N ARG A 73 2.84 -20.16 -4.77
CA ARG A 73 2.90 -20.93 -3.52
C ARG A 73 2.00 -20.34 -2.43
N VAL A 74 1.93 -19.02 -2.31
CA VAL A 74 0.97 -18.33 -1.43
C VAL A 74 -0.45 -18.81 -1.73
N LEU A 75 -0.87 -18.76 -3.00
CA LEU A 75 -2.20 -19.16 -3.43
C LEU A 75 -2.46 -20.64 -3.18
N TYR A 76 -1.46 -21.49 -3.40
CA TYR A 76 -1.52 -22.91 -3.08
C TYR A 76 -1.82 -23.15 -1.59
N TYR A 77 -1.06 -22.54 -0.68
CA TYR A 77 -1.29 -22.69 0.75
C TYR A 77 -2.60 -22.08 1.22
N GLN A 78 -2.97 -20.90 0.72
CA GLN A 78 -4.27 -20.29 1.04
C GLN A 78 -5.43 -21.20 0.61
N LYS A 79 -5.33 -21.86 -0.55
CA LYS A 79 -6.31 -22.86 -0.99
C LYS A 79 -6.32 -24.09 -0.07
N LYS A 80 -5.14 -24.59 0.33
CA LYS A 80 -4.98 -25.75 1.21
C LYS A 80 -5.66 -25.54 2.58
N TYR A 81 -5.56 -24.34 3.16
CA TYR A 81 -6.07 -24.04 4.51
C TYR A 81 -7.44 -23.35 4.52
N ARG A 82 -8.08 -23.17 3.36
CA ARG A 82 -9.43 -22.61 3.25
C ARG A 82 -10.47 -23.54 3.87
N GLN A 83 -11.45 -22.96 4.58
CA GLN A 83 -12.45 -23.69 5.39
C GLN A 83 -13.81 -23.84 4.67
N GLY A 84 -13.83 -23.69 3.35
CA GLY A 84 -15.04 -23.80 2.52
C GLY A 84 -15.37 -22.54 1.70
N PRO A 85 -16.51 -22.53 1.00
CA PRO A 85 -16.90 -21.46 0.09
C PRO A 85 -17.05 -20.09 0.77
N GLU A 86 -17.64 -20.07 1.97
CA GLU A 86 -17.90 -18.84 2.75
C GLU A 86 -16.65 -18.27 3.45
N HIS A 87 -15.51 -18.96 3.38
CA HIS A 87 -14.24 -18.44 3.90
C HIS A 87 -13.59 -17.55 2.84
N HIS A 88 -13.48 -16.26 3.15
CA HIS A 88 -12.94 -15.24 2.27
C HIS A 88 -11.47 -14.92 2.57
N ILE A 89 -10.58 -15.33 1.67
CA ILE A 89 -9.17 -14.93 1.69
C ILE A 89 -8.93 -13.87 0.63
N ILE A 90 -8.33 -12.75 1.02
CA ILE A 90 -8.07 -11.61 0.15
C ILE A 90 -6.59 -11.29 0.19
N ASN A 91 -6.02 -11.00 -0.98
CA ASN A 91 -4.65 -10.56 -1.10
C ASN A 91 -4.62 -9.09 -1.53
N THR A 92 -3.92 -8.27 -0.75
CA THR A 92 -3.55 -6.91 -1.13
C THR A 92 -2.03 -6.78 -1.12
N MET A 93 -1.46 -5.89 -1.93
CA MET A 93 -0.02 -5.70 -2.02
C MET A 93 0.32 -4.22 -2.07
N GLN A 94 1.31 -3.80 -1.29
CA GLN A 94 1.91 -2.47 -1.43
C GLN A 94 3.24 -2.59 -2.14
N THR A 95 3.35 -1.98 -3.31
CA THR A 95 4.53 -2.08 -4.19
C THR A 95 4.90 -0.70 -4.71
N ASN A 96 6.20 -0.47 -4.94
CA ASN A 96 6.70 0.72 -5.64
C ASN A 96 6.40 0.70 -7.15
N GLY A 97 5.92 -0.44 -7.66
CA GLY A 97 5.50 -0.62 -9.05
C GLY A 97 6.62 -0.83 -10.05
N THR A 98 7.88 -0.63 -9.68
CA THR A 98 9.00 -0.67 -10.63
C THR A 98 9.26 -2.06 -11.23
N LEU A 99 8.69 -3.11 -10.62
CA LEU A 99 8.74 -4.49 -11.10
C LEU A 99 7.42 -4.98 -11.72
N ILE A 100 6.42 -4.09 -11.88
CA ILE A 100 5.18 -4.45 -12.56
C ILE A 100 5.42 -4.47 -14.07
N THR A 101 5.45 -5.68 -14.61
CA THR A 101 5.44 -5.98 -16.04
C THR A 101 4.02 -6.34 -16.51
N GLN A 102 3.83 -6.53 -17.82
CA GLN A 102 2.58 -7.07 -18.38
C GLN A 102 2.20 -8.40 -17.74
N GLU A 103 3.16 -9.32 -17.61
CA GLU A 103 2.98 -10.62 -16.95
C GLU A 103 2.52 -10.46 -15.49
N THR A 104 3.14 -9.53 -14.76
CA THR A 104 2.75 -9.22 -13.37
C THR A 104 1.32 -8.67 -13.31
N ALA A 105 0.95 -7.77 -14.22
CA ALA A 105 -0.40 -7.21 -14.29
C ALA A 105 -1.46 -8.28 -14.61
N GLU A 106 -1.15 -9.22 -15.51
CA GLU A 106 -2.01 -10.35 -15.83
C GLU A 106 -2.18 -11.30 -14.64
N PHE A 107 -1.11 -11.58 -13.90
CA PHE A 107 -1.17 -12.34 -12.66
C PHE A 107 -2.08 -11.66 -11.62
N ILE A 108 -1.88 -10.35 -11.40
CA ILE A 108 -2.67 -9.54 -10.47
C ILE A 108 -4.15 -9.59 -10.85
N LYS A 109 -4.48 -9.45 -12.14
CA LYS A 109 -5.85 -9.53 -12.65
C LYS A 109 -6.45 -10.92 -12.45
N LYS A 110 -5.72 -11.96 -12.81
CA LYS A 110 -6.16 -13.36 -12.76
C LYS A 110 -6.53 -13.80 -11.34
N TYR A 111 -5.74 -13.40 -10.35
CA TYR A 111 -5.93 -13.78 -8.95
C TYR A 111 -6.56 -12.68 -8.08
N GLY A 112 -6.89 -11.53 -8.67
CA GLY A 112 -7.62 -10.46 -8.02
C GLY A 112 -6.88 -9.77 -6.87
N PHE A 113 -5.56 -9.58 -6.99
CA PHE A 113 -4.76 -8.88 -5.98
C PHE A 113 -5.11 -7.39 -5.95
N GLY A 114 -5.42 -6.85 -4.78
CA GLY A 114 -5.61 -5.41 -4.60
C GLY A 114 -4.27 -4.70 -4.46
N ILE A 115 -3.92 -3.82 -5.39
CA ILE A 115 -2.65 -3.09 -5.39
C ILE A 115 -2.78 -1.68 -4.81
N GLY A 116 -1.95 -1.39 -3.81
CA GLY A 116 -1.60 -0.05 -3.35
C GLY A 116 -0.27 0.38 -3.95
N LEU A 117 -0.31 1.16 -5.02
CA LEU A 117 0.87 1.64 -5.72
C LEU A 117 1.50 2.81 -4.96
N SER A 118 2.70 2.61 -4.44
CA SER A 118 3.50 3.66 -3.80
C SER A 118 3.90 4.74 -4.80
N PHE A 119 3.24 5.91 -4.75
CA PHE A 119 3.47 6.99 -5.69
C PHE A 119 3.15 8.34 -5.06
N ASP A 120 4.14 9.25 -5.05
CA ASP A 120 3.98 10.58 -4.43
C ASP A 120 3.57 11.68 -5.43
N GLY A 121 3.05 11.27 -6.59
CA GLY A 121 2.63 12.18 -7.65
C GLY A 121 3.81 12.98 -8.22
N PRO A 122 3.70 14.32 -8.36
CA PRO A 122 4.70 15.11 -9.07
C PRO A 122 6.05 15.20 -8.36
N PHE A 123 6.11 14.82 -7.08
CA PHE A 123 7.35 14.85 -6.28
C PHE A 123 8.05 13.49 -6.20
N ASN A 124 7.53 12.47 -6.90
CA ASN A 124 8.01 11.10 -6.75
C ASN A 124 9.50 10.93 -7.07
N ASP A 125 10.06 11.62 -8.06
CA ASP A 125 11.50 11.51 -8.34
C ASP A 125 12.37 12.09 -7.23
N GLN A 126 11.87 13.10 -6.51
CA GLN A 126 12.59 13.73 -5.42
C GLN A 126 12.57 12.87 -4.16
N THR A 127 11.55 12.02 -4.00
CA THR A 127 11.32 11.24 -2.78
C THR A 127 11.70 9.77 -2.93
N ARG A 128 11.25 9.11 -4.01
CA ARG A 128 11.40 7.68 -4.29
C ARG A 128 12.30 7.39 -5.49
N GLY A 129 12.27 8.26 -6.51
CA GLY A 129 12.88 8.02 -7.81
C GLY A 129 12.02 7.14 -8.72
N LYS A 130 12.49 6.92 -9.95
CA LYS A 130 11.94 5.96 -10.93
C LYS A 130 10.47 6.23 -11.30
N THR A 131 10.06 7.50 -11.39
CA THR A 131 8.68 7.87 -11.74
C THR A 131 8.18 7.21 -13.03
N ASP A 132 9.01 7.13 -14.07
CA ASP A 132 8.63 6.51 -15.35
C ASP A 132 8.18 5.05 -15.20
N TYR A 133 8.88 4.27 -14.36
CA TYR A 133 8.53 2.89 -14.07
C TYR A 133 7.23 2.80 -13.27
N THR A 134 7.06 3.67 -12.27
CA THR A 134 5.83 3.75 -11.46
C THR A 134 4.62 4.19 -12.29
N LEU A 135 4.79 5.11 -13.25
CA LEU A 135 3.74 5.53 -14.17
C LEU A 135 3.38 4.42 -15.17
N ASN A 136 4.37 3.71 -15.71
CA ASN A 136 4.10 2.55 -16.56
C ASN A 136 3.30 1.48 -15.80
N ALA A 137 3.70 1.19 -14.56
CA ALA A 137 2.95 0.28 -13.69
C ALA A 137 1.52 0.76 -13.42
N TYR A 138 1.35 2.07 -13.17
CA TYR A 138 0.04 2.68 -12.99
C TYR A 138 -0.85 2.47 -14.21
N ASP A 139 -0.33 2.67 -15.43
CA ASP A 139 -1.09 2.50 -16.67
C ASP A 139 -1.48 1.04 -16.90
N LEU A 140 -0.58 0.09 -16.65
CA LEU A 140 -0.88 -1.34 -16.69
C LEU A 140 -1.98 -1.73 -15.70
N LEU A 141 -1.89 -1.26 -14.45
CA LEU A 141 -2.89 -1.52 -13.42
C LEU A 141 -4.26 -0.94 -13.76
N LYS A 142 -4.30 0.24 -14.40
CA LYS A 142 -5.53 0.90 -14.82
C LYS A 142 -6.25 0.15 -15.94
N GLN A 143 -5.52 -0.56 -16.80
CA GLN A 143 -6.12 -1.38 -17.86
C GLN A 143 -6.78 -2.66 -17.33
N ILE A 144 -6.27 -3.21 -16.21
CA ILE A 144 -6.77 -4.46 -15.66
C ILE A 144 -7.95 -4.27 -14.68
N ASP A 145 -7.93 -3.22 -13.85
CA ASP A 145 -8.99 -2.95 -12.85
C ASP A 145 -8.88 -1.54 -12.23
N LYS A 146 -10.01 -0.92 -11.92
CA LYS A 146 -10.11 0.38 -11.23
C LYS A 146 -9.98 0.28 -9.70
N ARG A 147 -9.93 -0.93 -9.13
CA ARG A 147 -9.76 -1.14 -7.68
C ARG A 147 -8.36 -0.80 -7.15
N HIS A 148 -7.42 -0.48 -8.05
CA HIS A 148 -6.06 -0.10 -7.70
C HIS A 148 -5.98 1.36 -7.23
N GLY A 149 -5.34 1.58 -6.08
CA GLY A 149 -5.16 2.89 -5.48
C GLY A 149 -3.69 3.29 -5.45
N THR A 150 -3.44 4.58 -5.29
CA THR A 150 -2.09 5.10 -5.04
C THR A 150 -1.90 5.38 -3.56
N ILE A 151 -0.65 5.30 -3.09
CA ILE A 151 -0.27 5.57 -1.71
C ILE A 151 0.81 6.64 -1.74
N SER A 152 0.50 7.81 -1.20
CA SER A 152 1.44 8.92 -1.04
C SER A 152 1.78 9.11 0.44
N VAL A 153 3.07 9.20 0.75
CA VAL A 153 3.52 9.44 2.13
C VAL A 153 3.65 10.94 2.34
N ILE A 154 2.94 11.44 3.35
CA ILE A 154 2.98 12.85 3.76
C ILE A 154 3.70 12.96 5.09
N GLY A 155 4.73 13.79 5.16
CA GLY A 155 5.48 14.07 6.38
C GLY A 155 6.02 15.49 6.39
N ALA A 156 6.89 15.79 7.36
CA ALA A 156 7.49 17.13 7.49
C ALA A 156 8.18 17.63 6.21
N HIS A 157 8.73 16.70 5.41
CA HIS A 157 9.45 17.02 4.18
C HIS A 157 8.56 17.46 3.00
N ASN A 158 7.25 17.18 3.00
CA ASN A 158 6.36 17.46 1.87
C ASN A 158 4.94 17.90 2.24
N ILE A 159 4.64 18.18 3.52
CA ILE A 159 3.31 18.61 3.96
C ILE A 159 2.82 19.88 3.25
N HIS A 160 3.74 20.79 2.90
CA HIS A 160 3.41 22.01 2.17
C HIS A 160 2.94 21.75 0.74
N ASN A 161 3.28 20.58 0.19
CA ASN A 161 2.95 20.17 -1.18
C ASN A 161 1.65 19.34 -1.26
N LEU A 162 0.96 19.13 -0.13
CA LEU A 162 -0.23 18.27 -0.06
C LEU A 162 -1.32 18.65 -1.08
N ILE A 163 -1.53 19.95 -1.29
CA ILE A 163 -2.52 20.46 -2.26
C ILE A 163 -2.11 20.08 -3.69
N ASP A 164 -0.84 20.20 -4.03
CA ASP A 164 -0.33 19.88 -5.37
C ASP A 164 -0.37 18.38 -5.65
N ILE A 165 -0.05 17.57 -4.63
CA ILE A 165 -0.22 16.11 -4.68
C ILE A 165 -1.69 15.76 -4.92
N TYR A 166 -2.62 16.37 -4.18
CA TYR A 166 -4.05 16.14 -4.38
C TYR A 166 -4.51 16.53 -5.79
N LYS A 167 -4.17 17.74 -6.26
CA LYS A 167 -4.54 18.23 -7.59
C LYS A 167 -4.07 17.27 -8.68
N TYR A 168 -2.82 16.81 -8.58
CA TYR A 168 -2.25 15.84 -9.52
C TYR A 168 -3.07 14.55 -9.62
N PHE A 169 -3.44 13.94 -8.50
CA PHE A 169 -4.21 12.69 -8.51
C PHE A 169 -5.68 12.90 -8.88
N ASN A 170 -6.25 14.06 -8.54
CA ASN A 170 -7.61 14.44 -8.93
C ASN A 170 -7.70 14.62 -10.46
N GLU A 171 -6.74 15.30 -11.07
CA GLU A 171 -6.63 15.45 -12.54
C GLU A 171 -6.49 14.10 -13.23
N LYS A 172 -5.73 13.17 -12.66
CA LYS A 172 -5.60 11.79 -13.15
C LYS A 172 -6.82 10.90 -12.89
N LYS A 173 -7.82 11.39 -12.14
CA LYS A 173 -9.04 10.67 -11.72
C LYS A 173 -8.72 9.36 -11.02
N THR A 174 -7.79 9.40 -10.07
CA THR A 174 -7.25 8.25 -9.36
C THR A 174 -7.60 8.31 -7.88
N TYR A 175 -7.86 7.16 -7.26
CA TYR A 175 -7.93 7.06 -5.80
C TYR A 175 -6.56 7.23 -5.17
N ILE A 176 -6.46 8.14 -4.21
CA ILE A 176 -5.25 8.35 -3.39
C ILE A 176 -5.53 7.96 -1.94
N ASN A 177 -4.66 7.14 -1.38
CA ASN A 177 -4.53 6.90 0.05
C ASN A 177 -3.35 7.73 0.56
N ILE A 178 -3.58 8.54 1.60
CA ILE A 178 -2.56 9.38 2.21
C ILE A 178 -2.09 8.70 3.50
N LEU A 179 -0.79 8.40 3.58
CA LEU A 179 -0.16 7.91 4.79
C LEU A 179 0.62 9.04 5.47
N MET A 180 0.23 9.39 6.69
CA MET A 180 0.93 10.44 7.45
C MET A 180 2.07 9.84 8.28
N LYS A 181 3.31 10.27 8.05
CA LYS A 181 4.46 9.94 8.90
C LYS A 181 4.47 10.83 10.14
N LYS A 182 4.67 10.25 11.32
CA LYS A 182 4.71 10.94 12.62
C LYS A 182 5.71 12.11 12.59
N ILE A 183 5.24 13.31 12.95
CA ILE A 183 6.02 14.54 13.04
C ILE A 183 6.29 14.79 14.53
N TYR A 184 7.53 14.65 14.99
CA TYR A 184 7.89 14.71 16.42
C TYR A 184 7.87 16.13 17.04
N HIS A 185 7.39 17.16 16.33
CA HIS A 185 7.24 18.52 16.85
C HIS A 185 5.79 19.01 16.72
N LEU A 186 4.88 18.35 17.44
CA LEU A 186 3.45 18.60 17.30
C LEU A 186 2.97 19.93 17.92
N SER A 187 3.71 20.57 18.84
CA SER A 187 3.24 21.81 19.48
C SER A 187 3.29 23.04 18.56
N PHE A 188 4.24 23.13 17.63
CA PHE A 188 4.34 24.27 16.70
C PHE A 188 3.65 24.00 15.35
N HIS A 189 3.62 22.74 14.91
CA HIS A 189 3.01 22.36 13.64
C HIS A 189 1.52 22.02 13.74
N LEU A 190 0.95 21.75 14.93
CA LEU A 190 -0.51 21.64 15.08
C LEU A 190 -1.23 22.92 14.70
N CYS A 191 -0.66 24.10 14.97
CA CYS A 191 -1.27 25.38 14.58
C CYS A 191 -1.27 25.55 13.05
N LEU A 192 -0.13 25.30 12.38
CA LEU A 192 -0.02 25.34 10.92
C LEU A 192 -0.85 24.26 10.22
N ILE A 193 -0.90 23.06 10.80
CA ILE A 193 -1.73 21.95 10.31
C ILE A 193 -3.20 22.26 10.59
N GLN A 194 -3.60 22.82 11.73
CA GLN A 194 -4.99 23.21 11.99
C GLN A 194 -5.43 24.41 11.15
N GLU A 195 -4.59 25.42 10.94
CA GLU A 195 -4.90 26.56 10.06
C GLU A 195 -4.97 26.11 8.60
N ARG A 196 -4.03 25.28 8.14
CA ARG A 196 -4.08 24.75 6.77
C ARG A 196 -5.15 23.67 6.59
N LEU A 197 -5.44 22.86 7.61
CA LEU A 197 -6.60 21.96 7.63
C LEU A 197 -7.91 22.73 7.79
N LYS A 198 -7.94 23.95 8.34
CA LYS A 198 -9.10 24.85 8.33
C LYS A 198 -9.28 25.52 6.98
N ILE A 199 -8.19 25.87 6.29
CA ILE A 199 -8.24 26.35 4.90
C ILE A 199 -8.67 25.22 3.97
N ILE A 200 -8.11 24.02 4.13
CA ILE A 200 -8.55 22.80 3.45
C ILE A 200 -9.99 22.49 3.87
N ALA A 201 -10.36 22.49 5.14
CA ALA A 201 -11.74 22.21 5.56
C ALA A 201 -12.73 23.28 5.04
N ASN A 202 -12.40 24.57 5.02
CA ASN A 202 -13.33 25.60 4.51
C ASN A 202 -13.46 25.57 2.98
N TYR A 203 -12.41 25.19 2.25
CA TYR A 203 -12.47 25.03 0.80
C TYR A 203 -13.04 23.66 0.38
N TYR A 204 -12.84 22.63 1.21
CA TYR A 204 -13.21 21.25 0.94
C TYR A 204 -14.46 20.77 1.69
N LEU A 205 -15.04 21.44 2.70
CA LEU A 205 -16.28 20.97 3.36
C LEU A 205 -17.41 20.72 2.34
N PRO A 206 -17.63 21.60 1.34
CA PRO A 206 -18.63 21.37 0.30
C PRO A 206 -18.27 20.23 -0.66
N ILE A 207 -16.96 19.91 -0.78
CA ILE A 207 -16.41 18.88 -1.69
C ILE A 207 -16.37 17.51 -0.98
N LEU A 208 -15.98 17.47 0.29
CA LEU A 208 -15.94 16.31 1.19
C LEU A 208 -17.35 15.81 1.50
N LEU A 209 -18.33 16.70 1.67
CA LEU A 209 -19.75 16.32 1.80
C LEU A 209 -20.31 15.67 0.52
N ASN A 210 -19.66 15.87 -0.63
CA ASN A 210 -20.01 15.26 -1.92
C ASN A 210 -19.10 14.07 -2.32
N MET A 211 -18.06 13.74 -1.54
CA MET A 211 -17.11 12.67 -1.88
C MET A 211 -17.29 11.43 -1.00
N GLN A 212 -17.50 10.27 -1.64
CA GLN A 212 -17.35 8.95 -1.03
C GLN A 212 -15.86 8.65 -0.73
N ILE A 213 -15.25 9.36 0.22
CA ILE A 213 -13.97 8.95 0.81
C ILE A 213 -14.27 7.74 1.70
N LYS A 214 -13.89 6.54 1.24
CA LYS A 214 -14.26 5.32 1.98
C LYS A 214 -13.37 5.01 3.17
N TYR A 215 -12.08 5.39 3.23
CA TYR A 215 -11.24 5.13 4.41
C TYR A 215 -10.05 6.09 4.51
N VAL A 216 -9.90 6.78 5.65
CA VAL A 216 -8.63 7.37 6.11
C VAL A 216 -8.13 6.47 7.22
N ASN A 217 -7.21 5.54 6.91
CA ASN A 217 -6.61 4.68 7.92
C ASN A 217 -5.37 5.37 8.51
N TYR A 218 -5.47 5.75 9.79
CA TYR A 218 -4.33 6.18 10.59
C TYR A 218 -3.50 4.95 10.96
N LEU A 219 -2.50 4.60 10.14
CA LEU A 219 -1.44 3.69 10.58
C LEU A 219 -0.39 4.49 11.35
N ILE A 220 -0.56 4.54 12.67
CA ILE A 220 0.50 4.99 13.58
C ILE A 220 1.56 3.89 13.58
N THR A 221 2.59 4.06 12.77
CA THR A 221 3.83 3.28 12.91
C THR A 221 4.67 3.96 13.98
N GLY A 222 5.03 3.17 15.01
CA GLY A 222 5.81 3.61 16.18
C GLY A 222 7.21 4.04 15.80
#